data_AF-A0A2N2QS77-F1
#
_entry.id   AF-A0A2N2QS77-F1
#
_cell.length_a   1.000
_cell.length_b   1.000
_cell.length_c   1.000
_cell.angle_alpha   90.00
_cell.angle_beta   90.00
_cell.angle_gamma   90.00
#
_symmetry.space_group_name_H-M   'P 1'
#
loop_
_entity.id
_entity.type
_entity.pdbx_description
1 polymer ?
#
loop_
_entity_poly.entity_id
_entity_poly.type
_entity_poly.pdbx_seq_one_letter_code
_entity_poly.pdbx_strand_id
1 'polypeptide(L)'
;MKNAFRSTVLAALLIAALPAAQAAQQLWNVSGSLDSGYFAGQSFAGQFSFDDASLTGFGDEWLAVDSLALNFAGMAYTLADADVPAEVSFFDGAFLGLSFSASGLDPQITFITGFSALNEAYVAYDTSLGLSGAGDAIYAPVPEPDAYALLLAGLGLLGVAARRRRLAA
;
A
#
# COMPACT_ATOMS: atom_id res chain seq x y z
N MET A 1 -44.14 -25.99 -18.46
CA MET A 1 -43.00 -25.25 -19.05
C MET A 1 -42.87 -23.81 -18.51
N LYS A 2 -43.07 -23.56 -17.20
CA LYS A 2 -43.03 -22.20 -16.61
C LYS A 2 -41.89 -21.96 -15.60
N ASN A 3 -41.04 -22.97 -15.35
CA ASN A 3 -40.06 -22.91 -14.26
C ASN A 3 -38.61 -22.74 -14.74
N ALA A 4 -38.33 -22.84 -16.04
CA ALA A 4 -36.98 -22.72 -16.58
C ALA A 4 -36.45 -21.27 -16.61
N PHE A 5 -37.33 -20.27 -16.56
CA PHE A 5 -36.94 -18.86 -16.73
C PHE A 5 -36.40 -18.20 -15.44
N ARG A 6 -36.61 -18.82 -14.27
CA ARG A 6 -36.13 -18.29 -12.98
C ARG A 6 -34.70 -18.72 -12.65
N SER A 7 -34.17 -19.75 -13.32
CA SER A 7 -32.83 -20.27 -13.04
C SER A 7 -31.72 -19.49 -13.77
N THR A 8 -32.05 -18.75 -14.82
CA THR A 8 -31.05 -18.09 -15.68
C THR A 8 -30.62 -16.72 -15.16
N VAL A 9 -31.41 -16.09 -14.27
CA VAL A 9 -31.08 -14.76 -13.70
C VAL A 9 -29.97 -14.84 -12.65
N LEU A 10 -29.85 -15.96 -11.92
CA LEU A 10 -28.85 -16.11 -10.85
C LEU A 10 -27.42 -16.29 -11.41
N ALA A 11 -27.27 -16.90 -12.58
CA ALA A 11 -25.97 -17.10 -13.22
C ALA A 11 -25.43 -15.81 -13.86
N ALA A 12 -26.30 -14.93 -14.35
CA ALA A 12 -25.91 -13.65 -14.93
C ALA A 12 -25.39 -12.63 -13.90
N LEU A 13 -25.86 -12.71 -12.65
CA LEU A 13 -25.39 -11.85 -11.56
C LEU A 13 -24.00 -12.25 -11.02
N LEU A 14 -23.57 -13.51 -11.19
CA LEU A 14 -22.24 -13.95 -10.76
C LEU A 14 -21.12 -13.50 -11.70
N ILE A 15 -21.42 -13.31 -13.00
CA ILE A 15 -20.42 -12.92 -14.00
C ILE A 15 -20.16 -11.40 -13.97
N ALA A 16 -21.12 -10.60 -13.48
CA ALA A 16 -20.99 -9.14 -13.37
C ALA A 16 -20.22 -8.67 -12.11
N ALA A 17 -19.77 -9.59 -11.25
CA ALA A 17 -19.04 -9.28 -10.02
C ALA A 17 -17.53 -9.55 -10.12
N LEU A 18 -16.99 -9.66 -11.34
CA LEU A 18 -15.54 -9.58 -11.52
C LEU A 18 -15.15 -8.11 -11.36
N PRO A 19 -14.32 -7.74 -10.36
CA PRO A 19 -13.73 -6.41 -10.36
C PRO A 19 -12.94 -6.28 -11.66
N ALA A 20 -13.17 -5.21 -12.40
CA ALA A 20 -12.28 -4.83 -13.50
C ALA A 20 -10.92 -4.51 -12.85
N ALA A 21 -10.01 -5.47 -12.84
CA ALA A 21 -8.65 -5.28 -12.37
C ALA A 21 -7.89 -4.48 -13.42
N GLN A 22 -8.10 -3.16 -13.48
CA GLN A 22 -7.38 -2.26 -14.37
C GLN A 22 -7.21 -0.86 -13.74
N ALA A 23 -5.94 -0.44 -13.57
CA ALA A 23 -5.47 0.88 -13.16
C ALA A 23 -6.02 1.40 -11.82
N ALA A 24 -5.62 0.75 -10.73
CA ALA A 24 -6.02 1.16 -9.39
C ALA A 24 -4.86 1.91 -8.73
N GLN A 25 -5.09 3.17 -8.37
CA GLN A 25 -4.14 3.91 -7.55
C GLN A 25 -3.94 3.17 -6.24
N GLN A 26 -2.73 2.66 -6.03
CA GLN A 26 -2.36 1.95 -4.83
C GLN A 26 -2.05 2.96 -3.74
N LEU A 27 -2.65 2.79 -2.56
CA LEU A 27 -2.35 3.59 -1.38
C LEU A 27 -1.67 2.70 -0.34
N TRP A 28 -0.53 3.12 0.16
CA TRP A 28 0.30 2.35 1.10
C TRP A 28 0.64 3.18 2.32
N ASN A 29 0.61 2.54 3.48
CA ASN A 29 1.17 3.07 4.71
C ASN A 29 2.64 2.67 4.81
N VAL A 30 3.45 3.60 5.32
CA VAL A 30 4.84 3.36 5.72
C VAL A 30 5.01 3.75 7.17
N SER A 31 5.67 2.93 7.96
CA SER A 31 5.94 3.22 9.37
C SER A 31 7.16 2.45 9.85
N GLY A 32 7.71 2.85 10.98
CA GLY A 32 8.84 2.15 11.58
C GLY A 32 9.40 2.88 12.79
N SER A 33 10.52 2.38 13.29
CA SER A 33 11.28 3.01 14.35
C SER A 33 12.76 2.96 14.05
N LEU A 34 13.48 4.00 14.46
CA LEU A 34 14.93 4.06 14.32
C LEU A 34 15.55 3.14 15.36
N ASP A 35 16.48 2.30 14.95
CA ASP A 35 17.18 1.34 15.83
C ASP A 35 18.52 1.87 16.33
N SER A 36 19.01 2.95 15.71
CA SER A 36 20.36 3.48 15.91
C SER A 36 20.43 5.02 15.77
N GLY A 37 21.55 5.57 16.26
CA GLY A 37 21.84 7.00 16.23
C GLY A 37 21.07 7.84 17.27
N TYR A 38 21.09 9.15 17.09
CA TYR A 38 20.47 10.12 18.00
C TYR A 38 18.96 9.93 18.19
N PHE A 39 18.24 9.55 17.14
CA PHE A 39 16.79 9.30 17.16
C PHE A 39 16.41 7.84 17.46
N ALA A 40 17.33 7.00 17.95
CA ALA A 40 17.01 5.61 18.31
C ALA A 40 15.78 5.52 19.24
N GLY A 41 14.84 4.64 18.90
CA GLY A 41 13.56 4.46 19.58
C GLY A 41 12.46 5.45 19.17
N GLN A 42 12.75 6.48 18.36
CA GLN A 42 11.70 7.30 17.76
C GLN A 42 11.04 6.59 16.59
N SER A 43 9.76 6.91 16.37
CA SER A 43 8.97 6.37 15.27
C SER A 43 8.77 7.40 14.16
N PHE A 44 8.56 6.89 12.94
CA PHE A 44 8.04 7.65 11.81
C PHE A 44 6.80 6.95 11.26
N ALA A 45 5.94 7.73 10.61
CA ALA A 45 4.75 7.19 9.96
C ALA A 45 4.29 8.10 8.83
N GLY A 46 3.74 7.50 7.79
CA GLY A 46 3.28 8.19 6.61
C GLY A 46 2.49 7.30 5.68
N GLN A 47 2.17 7.88 4.53
CA GLN A 47 1.48 7.22 3.43
C GLN A 47 2.03 7.73 2.11
N PHE A 48 1.96 6.88 1.10
CA PHE A 48 2.26 7.23 -0.28
C PHE A 48 1.34 6.48 -1.24
N SER A 49 1.27 6.97 -2.47
CA SER A 49 0.49 6.33 -3.53
C SER A 49 1.26 6.23 -4.83
N PHE A 50 0.92 5.24 -5.65
CA PHE A 50 1.46 5.05 -6.99
C PHE A 50 0.40 4.39 -7.89
N ASP A 51 0.54 4.53 -9.20
CA ASP A 51 -0.27 3.82 -10.19
C ASP A 51 0.43 2.50 -10.58
N ASP A 52 -0.28 1.37 -10.42
CA ASP A 52 0.21 0.05 -10.77
C ASP A 52 -0.11 -0.37 -12.21
N ALA A 53 -0.73 0.49 -13.01
CA ALA A 53 -1.17 0.18 -14.37
C ALA A 53 -0.06 -0.32 -15.31
N SER A 54 1.19 0.08 -15.08
CA SER A 54 2.35 -0.35 -15.87
C SER A 54 3.09 -1.55 -15.30
N LEU A 55 2.67 -2.09 -14.15
CA LEU A 55 3.32 -3.25 -13.53
C LEU A 55 3.04 -4.51 -14.36
N THR A 56 4.11 -5.17 -14.78
CA THR A 56 4.06 -6.41 -15.57
C THR A 56 4.23 -7.65 -14.70
N GLY A 57 4.86 -7.52 -13.53
CA GLY A 57 5.13 -8.60 -12.58
C GLY A 57 6.37 -9.43 -12.92
N PHE A 58 7.30 -8.91 -13.72
CA PHE A 58 8.47 -9.65 -14.20
C PHE A 58 9.75 -8.81 -14.13
N GLY A 59 10.79 -9.38 -13.52
CA GLY A 59 12.09 -8.72 -13.37
C GLY A 59 12.02 -7.48 -12.48
N ASP A 60 13.00 -6.58 -12.66
CA ASP A 60 13.07 -5.31 -11.94
C ASP A 60 12.10 -4.29 -12.55
N GLU A 61 11.22 -3.74 -11.72
CA GLU A 61 10.25 -2.73 -12.12
C GLU A 61 10.24 -1.56 -11.14
N TRP A 62 10.15 -0.35 -11.69
CA TRP A 62 10.14 0.89 -10.93
C TRP A 62 8.94 1.72 -11.35
N LEU A 63 8.13 2.14 -10.37
CA LEU A 63 6.95 2.95 -10.61
C LEU A 63 7.06 4.28 -9.87
N ALA A 64 6.66 5.37 -10.51
CA ALA A 64 6.67 6.69 -9.90
C ALA A 64 5.66 6.78 -8.75
N VAL A 65 6.03 7.51 -7.70
CA VAL A 65 5.14 7.85 -6.59
C VAL A 65 4.34 9.11 -6.93
N ASP A 66 3.02 9.02 -6.83
CA ASP A 66 2.08 10.11 -7.13
C ASP A 66 1.87 11.06 -5.94
N SER A 67 1.93 10.53 -4.72
CA SER A 67 1.80 11.30 -3.49
C SER A 67 2.64 10.72 -2.36
N LEU A 68 3.14 11.57 -1.47
CA LEU A 68 3.88 11.19 -0.27
C LEU A 68 3.54 12.18 0.85
N ALA A 69 3.21 11.64 2.02
CA ALA A 69 3.10 12.40 3.25
C ALA A 69 3.69 11.56 4.39
N LEU A 70 4.82 12.00 4.92
CA LEU A 70 5.56 11.32 5.98
C LEU A 70 5.84 12.27 7.13
N ASN A 71 5.73 11.79 8.36
CA ASN A 71 6.11 12.53 9.55
C ASN A 71 7.23 11.81 10.30
N PHE A 72 8.30 12.56 10.61
CA PHE A 72 9.42 12.09 11.41
C PHE A 72 10.03 13.26 12.18
N ALA A 73 10.37 13.05 13.46
CA ALA A 73 11.01 14.06 14.32
C ALA A 73 10.30 15.44 14.36
N GLY A 74 8.97 15.47 14.18
CA GLY A 74 8.18 16.70 14.12
C GLY A 74 8.19 17.43 12.78
N MET A 75 8.88 16.87 11.78
CA MET A 75 8.94 17.37 10.41
C MET A 75 7.97 16.60 9.51
N ALA A 76 7.40 17.30 8.53
CA ALA A 76 6.59 16.73 7.47
C ALA A 76 7.40 16.67 6.16
N TYR A 77 7.48 15.50 5.56
CA TYR A 77 8.17 15.24 4.29
C TYR A 77 7.13 14.92 3.21
N THR A 78 7.30 15.52 2.05
CA THR A 78 6.40 15.38 0.90
C THR A 78 7.21 15.17 -0.38
N LEU A 79 6.52 14.92 -1.50
CA LEU A 79 7.19 14.84 -2.81
C LEU A 79 7.89 16.15 -3.21
N ALA A 80 7.48 17.30 -2.67
CA ALA A 80 8.14 18.57 -2.95
C ALA A 80 9.55 18.66 -2.35
N ASP A 81 9.84 17.81 -1.36
CA ASP A 81 11.13 17.76 -0.66
C ASP A 81 12.09 16.73 -1.27
N ALA A 82 11.64 15.98 -2.30
CA ALA A 82 12.39 14.88 -2.87
C ALA A 82 13.63 15.38 -3.64
N ASP A 83 14.80 14.82 -3.34
CA ASP A 83 16.05 15.12 -4.05
C ASP A 83 16.04 14.62 -5.49
N VAL A 84 15.34 13.51 -5.72
CA VAL A 84 15.08 12.86 -7.02
C VAL A 84 13.64 12.37 -7.05
N PRO A 85 13.04 12.10 -8.23
CA PRO A 85 11.72 11.49 -8.30
C PRO A 85 11.61 10.26 -7.41
N ALA A 86 10.62 10.25 -6.52
CA ALA A 86 10.38 9.12 -5.63
C ALA A 86 9.75 7.97 -6.42
N GLU A 87 10.20 6.76 -6.13
CA GLU A 87 9.79 5.56 -6.85
C GLU A 87 9.54 4.41 -5.88
N VAL A 88 8.71 3.46 -6.29
CA VAL A 88 8.60 2.15 -5.63
C VAL A 88 9.23 1.09 -6.52
N SER A 89 9.85 0.09 -5.88
CA SER A 89 10.52 -1.00 -6.58
C SER A 89 9.77 -2.31 -6.42
N PHE A 90 9.78 -3.10 -7.48
CA PHE A 90 9.29 -4.47 -7.51
C PHE A 90 10.32 -5.40 -8.17
N PHE A 91 10.33 -6.66 -7.72
CA PHE A 91 11.06 -7.73 -8.38
C PHE A 91 10.16 -8.96 -8.56
N ASP A 92 9.94 -9.39 -9.80
CA ASP A 92 9.01 -10.50 -10.13
C ASP A 92 7.62 -10.31 -9.47
N GLY A 93 7.13 -9.06 -9.48
CA GLY A 93 5.85 -8.66 -8.87
C GLY A 93 5.85 -8.54 -7.34
N ALA A 94 6.95 -8.87 -6.66
CA ALA A 94 7.09 -8.65 -5.23
C ALA A 94 7.51 -7.21 -4.94
N PHE A 95 6.76 -6.51 -4.09
CA PHE A 95 7.11 -5.17 -3.64
C PHE A 95 8.38 -5.17 -2.79
N LEU A 96 9.33 -4.29 -3.11
CA LEU A 96 10.64 -4.18 -2.45
C LEU A 96 10.81 -2.93 -1.59
N GLY A 97 9.92 -1.94 -1.69
CA GLY A 97 9.95 -0.75 -0.84
C GLY A 97 9.78 0.56 -1.59
N LEU A 98 9.90 1.64 -0.84
CA LEU A 98 9.93 3.02 -1.32
C LEU A 98 11.38 3.49 -1.45
N SER A 99 11.72 4.09 -2.58
CA SER A 99 12.93 4.87 -2.80
C SER A 99 12.57 6.35 -2.72
N PHE A 100 13.08 7.02 -1.68
CA PHE A 100 12.84 8.43 -1.44
C PHE A 100 14.02 9.03 -0.68
N SER A 101 14.45 10.23 -1.05
CA SER A 101 15.46 10.99 -0.30
C SER A 101 15.04 12.44 -0.20
N ALA A 102 15.23 13.06 0.96
CA ALA A 102 15.03 14.48 1.17
C ALA A 102 16.17 15.05 2.02
N SER A 103 17.06 15.82 1.38
CA SER A 103 18.23 16.44 2.01
C SER A 103 18.02 17.90 2.41
N GLY A 104 16.91 18.51 1.97
CA GLY A 104 16.55 19.92 2.23
C GLY A 104 15.98 20.20 3.62
N LEU A 105 15.78 19.16 4.44
CA LEU A 105 15.22 19.23 5.80
C LEU A 105 16.26 18.73 6.82
N ASP A 106 16.05 19.06 8.09
CA ASP A 106 16.86 18.56 9.21
C ASP A 106 15.91 17.93 10.25
N PRO A 107 15.91 16.59 10.42
CA PRO A 107 16.83 15.63 9.81
C PRO A 107 16.61 15.41 8.31
N GLN A 108 17.70 15.07 7.61
CA GLN A 108 17.65 14.51 6.26
C GLN A 108 17.19 13.06 6.35
N ILE A 109 16.42 12.58 5.38
CA ILE A 109 15.92 11.20 5.41
C ILE A 109 16.11 10.52 4.05
N THR A 110 16.40 9.23 4.09
CA THR A 110 16.48 8.39 2.90
C THR A 110 15.81 7.05 3.19
N PHE A 111 14.87 6.66 2.34
CA PHE A 111 14.31 5.31 2.26
C PHE A 111 14.99 4.57 1.13
N ILE A 112 15.48 3.37 1.43
CA ILE A 112 16.18 2.51 0.50
C ILE A 112 15.35 1.22 0.37
N THR A 113 15.07 0.83 -0.87
CA THR A 113 14.36 -0.42 -1.17
C THR A 113 15.23 -1.63 -0.82
N GLY A 114 14.59 -2.77 -0.61
CA GLY A 114 15.29 -4.05 -0.62
C GLY A 114 15.90 -4.35 -1.99
N PHE A 115 16.83 -5.30 -2.05
CA PHE A 115 17.41 -5.78 -3.29
C PHE A 115 16.62 -6.97 -3.85
N SER A 116 16.26 -7.92 -2.97
CA SER A 116 15.53 -9.14 -3.33
C SER A 116 14.30 -9.40 -2.47
N ALA A 117 14.20 -8.75 -1.32
CA ALA A 117 13.10 -8.92 -0.40
C ALA A 117 12.78 -7.63 0.37
N LEU A 118 11.49 -7.44 0.70
CA LEU A 118 11.01 -6.25 1.40
C LEU A 118 11.66 -6.03 2.78
N ASN A 119 12.05 -7.10 3.47
CA ASN A 119 12.69 -7.01 4.78
C ASN A 119 14.15 -6.53 4.74
N GLU A 120 14.69 -6.29 3.55
CA GLU A 120 15.99 -5.63 3.34
C GLU A 120 15.84 -4.10 3.22
N ALA A 121 14.60 -3.61 3.05
CA ALA A 121 14.33 -2.19 2.96
C ALA A 121 14.54 -1.52 4.33
N TYR A 122 15.17 -0.35 4.31
CA TYR A 122 15.49 0.38 5.52
C TYR A 122 15.36 1.88 5.30
N VAL A 123 15.34 2.61 6.42
CA VAL A 123 15.42 4.07 6.44
C VAL A 123 16.72 4.49 7.10
N ALA A 124 17.32 5.54 6.58
CA ALA A 124 18.46 6.22 7.18
C ALA A 124 18.13 7.70 7.36
N TYR A 125 18.78 8.33 8.33
CA TYR A 125 18.75 9.77 8.49
C TYR A 125 20.13 10.30 8.79
N ASP A 126 20.31 11.59 8.50
CA ASP A 126 21.42 12.39 8.99
C ASP A 126 20.89 13.73 9.51
N THR A 127 21.70 14.43 10.28
CA THR A 127 21.37 15.78 10.76
C THR A 127 22.46 16.75 10.33
N SER A 128 22.14 18.05 10.37
CA SER A 128 23.15 19.11 10.15
C SER A 128 24.35 19.04 11.12
N LEU A 129 24.20 18.32 12.24
CA LEU A 129 25.23 18.08 13.24
C LEU A 129 26.05 16.80 13.01
N GLY A 130 25.79 16.04 11.94
CA GLY A 130 26.44 14.76 11.65
C GLY A 130 26.01 13.63 12.59
N LEU A 131 24.83 13.76 13.19
CA LEU A 131 24.22 12.70 13.98
C LEU A 131 23.35 11.85 13.05
N SER A 132 23.89 10.72 12.62
CA SER A 132 23.23 9.80 11.69
C SER A 132 22.73 8.55 12.39
N GLY A 133 21.77 7.87 11.77
CA GLY A 133 21.26 6.59 12.22
C GLY A 133 20.37 5.94 11.18
N ALA A 134 19.86 4.77 11.52
CA ALA A 134 19.01 3.98 10.63
C ALA A 134 17.87 3.30 11.41
N GLY A 135 17.01 2.61 10.67
CA GLY A 135 16.00 1.72 11.20
C GLY A 135 15.25 0.99 10.09
N ASP A 136 14.33 0.14 10.49
CA ASP A 136 13.53 -0.65 9.57
C ASP A 136 12.31 0.15 9.08
N ALA A 137 11.91 -0.12 7.84
CA ALA A 137 10.67 0.41 7.25
C ALA A 137 9.66 -0.72 7.02
N ILE A 138 8.45 -0.54 7.56
CA ILE A 138 7.33 -1.45 7.44
C ILE A 138 6.31 -0.83 6.49
N TYR A 139 5.91 -1.61 5.49
CA TYR A 139 5.01 -1.20 4.44
C TYR A 139 3.73 -2.04 4.46
N ALA A 140 2.57 -1.40 4.30
CA ALA A 140 1.29 -2.10 4.25
C ALA A 140 0.35 -1.45 3.23
N PRO A 141 -0.23 -2.22 2.29
CA PRO A 141 -1.25 -1.70 1.40
C PRO A 141 -2.51 -1.33 2.20
N VAL A 142 -3.11 -0.20 1.87
CA VAL A 142 -4.39 0.24 2.43
C VAL A 142 -5.50 -0.38 1.59
N PRO A 143 -6.39 -1.21 2.19
CA PRO A 143 -7.46 -1.82 1.42
C PRO A 143 -8.40 -0.78 0.83
N GLU A 144 -8.74 -0.94 -0.44
CA GLU A 144 -9.67 -0.05 -1.12
C GLU A 144 -11.06 -0.07 -0.46
N PRO A 145 -11.79 1.07 -0.46
CA PRO A 145 -13.16 1.14 0.07
C PRO A 145 -14.10 0.07 -0.52
N ASP A 146 -13.89 -0.27 -1.79
CA ASP A 146 -14.70 -1.24 -2.51
C ASP A 146 -14.50 -2.67 -2.01
N ALA A 147 -13.30 -3.01 -1.51
CA ALA A 147 -13.05 -4.31 -0.89
C ALA A 147 -13.93 -4.49 0.36
N TYR A 148 -14.10 -3.43 1.16
CA TYR A 148 -15.02 -3.46 2.31
C TYR A 148 -16.48 -3.50 1.88
N ALA A 149 -16.86 -2.79 0.82
CA ALA A 149 -18.22 -2.83 0.28
C ALA A 149 -18.58 -4.25 -0.20
N LEU A 150 -17.66 -4.94 -0.88
CA LEU A 150 -17.84 -6.33 -1.31
C LEU A 150 -17.91 -7.31 -0.14
N LEU A 151 -17.09 -7.12 0.89
CA LEU A 151 -17.18 -7.90 2.13
C LEU A 151 -18.57 -7.73 2.78
N LEU A 152 -19.03 -6.49 2.94
CA LEU A 152 -20.34 -6.18 3.50
C LEU A 152 -21.48 -6.74 2.63
N ALA A 153 -21.37 -6.65 1.31
CA ALA A 153 -22.32 -7.27 0.39
C ALA A 153 -22.37 -8.79 0.58
N GLY A 154 -21.21 -9.45 0.69
CA GLY A 154 -21.12 -10.88 0.98
C GLY A 154 -21.79 -11.26 2.30
N LEU A 155 -21.51 -10.51 3.37
CA LEU A 155 -22.15 -10.72 4.68
C LEU A 155 -23.66 -10.50 4.63
N GLY A 156 -24.12 -9.47 3.90
CA GLY A 156 -25.53 -9.19 3.69
C GLY A 156 -26.26 -10.36 3.00
N LEU A 157 -25.67 -10.92 1.94
CA LEU A 157 -26.21 -12.09 1.23
C LEU A 157 -26.31 -13.32 2.14
N LEU A 158 -25.27 -13.58 2.95
CA LEU A 158 -25.28 -14.68 3.93
C LEU A 158 -26.38 -14.49 4.98
N GLY A 159 -26.56 -13.27 5.50
CA GLY A 159 -27.63 -12.95 6.44
C GLY A 159 -29.04 -13.20 5.84
N VAL A 160 -29.26 -12.78 4.59
CA VAL A 160 -30.53 -13.04 3.89
C VAL A 160 -30.76 -14.54 3.67
N ALA A 161 -29.73 -15.29 3.27
CA ALA A 161 -29.82 -16.73 3.07
C ALA A 161 -30.16 -17.47 4.38
N ALA A 162 -29.52 -17.12 5.49
CA ALA A 162 -29.81 -17.66 6.82
C ALA A 162 -31.24 -17.37 7.27
N ARG A 163 -31.72 -16.13 7.06
CA ARG A 163 -33.11 -15.73 7.37
C ARG A 163 -34.12 -16.56 6.57
N ARG A 164 -33.88 -16.77 5.28
CA ARG A 164 -34.78 -17.56 4.42
C ARG A 164 -34.84 -19.03 4.83
N ARG A 165 -33.73 -19.62 5.26
CA ARG A 165 -33.70 -21.00 5.77
C ARG A 165 -34.53 -21.14 7.04
N ARG A 166 -34.46 -20.17 7.95
CA ARG A 166 -35.25 -20.18 9.20
C ARG A 166 -36.75 -20.02 8.97
N LEU A 167 -37.17 -19.32 7.92
CA LEU A 167 -38.59 -19.14 7.59
C LEU A 167 -39.19 -20.32 6.80
N ALA A 168 -38.35 -21.22 6.28
CA ALA A 168 -38.76 -22.39 5.51
C ALA A 168 -38.73 -23.70 6.33
N ALA A 169 -38.27 -23.64 7.59
CA ALA A 169 -38.31 -24.70 8.58
C ALA A 169 -39.39 -24.39 9.61
#